data_AF-A0A2T4GZB0-F1
#
_entry.id   AF-A0A2T4GZB0-F1
#
_cell.length_a   1.000
_cell.length_b   1.000
_cell.length_c   1.000
_cell.angle_alpha   90.00
_cell.angle_beta   90.00
_cell.angle_gamma   90.00
#
_symmetry.space_group_name_H-M   'P 1'
#
loop_
_entity.id
_entity.type
_entity.pdbx_description
1 polymer ?
#
loop_
_entity_poly.entity_id
_entity_poly.type
_entity_poly.pdbx_seq_one_letter_code
_entity_poly.pdbx_strand_id
1 'polypeptide(L)'
;MFTSRSVARLVLRRACSPLPVSSPLRQFSTSRPLAVSYHSYTLPTHTSTPPRNDDVPETSIAQPDPLPKVHETRPPPQQPQHPQPPKQQEAATTTTTTQNDVPATSASAPKLNEMEAQKPKAARPRSKLRPRKAAMKLTPSAVEQLRELLDQPEPKLIKVGVRNRGCSGLAYHLEYVDKPGAFDETVEQDGVKVLIDSKALFSIIGSEMDYVEDKLNQRFVFKNPNIKEECGCGESFMV
;
A
#
# COMPACT_ATOMS: atom_id res chain seq x y z
N MET A 1 -48.11 -45.68 -24.21
CA MET A 1 -47.55 -46.64 -23.23
C MET A 1 -46.79 -45.84 -22.19
N PHE A 2 -47.42 -45.54 -21.06
CA PHE A 2 -46.83 -44.79 -19.94
C PHE A 2 -46.40 -45.79 -18.86
N THR A 3 -45.13 -45.80 -18.48
CA THR A 3 -44.69 -46.49 -17.26
C THR A 3 -43.81 -45.56 -16.44
N SER A 4 -44.47 -44.94 -15.47
CA SER A 4 -43.90 -44.23 -14.33
C SER A 4 -43.14 -45.21 -13.44
N ARG A 5 -41.91 -44.86 -13.04
CA ARG A 5 -41.21 -45.52 -11.93
C ARG A 5 -40.93 -44.50 -10.85
N SER A 6 -41.79 -44.55 -9.84
CA SER A 6 -41.71 -43.85 -8.56
C SER A 6 -40.55 -44.39 -7.73
N VAL A 7 -39.65 -43.53 -7.28
CA VAL A 7 -38.61 -43.88 -6.30
C VAL A 7 -39.06 -43.34 -4.95
N ALA A 8 -39.39 -44.27 -4.05
CA ALA A 8 -39.93 -44.00 -2.73
C ALA A 8 -38.88 -43.39 -1.79
N ARG A 9 -39.29 -42.32 -1.09
CA ARG A 9 -38.61 -41.75 0.07
C ARG A 9 -38.58 -42.79 1.21
N LEU A 10 -37.40 -43.10 1.72
CA LEU A 10 -37.25 -43.82 2.99
C LEU A 10 -36.74 -42.83 4.05
N VAL A 11 -37.68 -42.34 4.87
CA VAL A 11 -37.42 -41.54 6.06
C VAL A 11 -37.17 -42.51 7.21
N LEU A 12 -35.92 -42.66 7.67
CA LEU A 12 -35.61 -43.40 8.88
C LEU A 12 -35.64 -42.45 10.09
N ARG A 13 -36.75 -42.49 10.83
CA ARG A 13 -36.86 -41.99 12.20
C ARG A 13 -36.47 -43.10 13.17
N ARG A 14 -35.51 -42.83 14.06
CA ARG A 14 -35.20 -43.60 15.28
C ARG A 14 -34.24 -42.74 16.11
N ALA A 15 -34.29 -42.65 17.42
CA ALA A 15 -35.32 -42.80 18.44
C ALA A 15 -34.73 -42.05 19.65
N CYS A 16 -35.57 -41.31 20.37
CA CYS A 16 -35.19 -40.61 21.60
C CYS A 16 -35.18 -41.63 22.75
N SER A 17 -34.14 -41.63 23.58
CA SER A 17 -34.11 -42.35 24.86
C SER A 17 -33.39 -41.47 25.90
N PRO A 18 -34.03 -41.14 27.04
CA PRO A 18 -33.47 -40.24 28.04
C PRO A 18 -32.92 -40.98 29.29
N LEU A 19 -32.13 -40.22 30.08
CA LEU A 19 -31.72 -40.38 31.49
C LEU A 19 -30.46 -41.26 31.78
N PRO A 20 -29.71 -41.05 32.90
CA PRO A 20 -30.02 -40.23 34.07
C PRO A 20 -28.92 -39.25 34.56
N VAL A 21 -29.40 -38.41 35.48
CA VAL A 21 -28.76 -37.45 36.39
C VAL A 21 -27.52 -38.01 37.12
N SER A 22 -26.44 -37.23 37.19
CA SER A 22 -25.56 -37.22 38.36
C SER A 22 -24.72 -35.93 38.42
N SER A 23 -25.10 -35.05 39.33
CA SER A 23 -24.31 -33.90 39.77
C SER A 23 -23.42 -34.32 40.95
N PRO A 24 -22.15 -33.93 40.96
CA PRO A 24 -21.49 -33.64 42.22
C PRO A 24 -21.22 -32.14 42.32
N LEU A 25 -21.83 -31.51 43.33
CA LEU A 25 -21.44 -30.22 43.88
C LEU A 25 -19.91 -30.20 44.10
N ARG A 26 -19.19 -29.34 43.38
CA ARG A 26 -17.82 -28.97 43.72
C ARG A 26 -17.89 -27.81 44.70
N GLN A 27 -17.92 -28.13 45.98
CA GLN A 27 -17.65 -27.18 47.06
C GLN A 27 -16.16 -26.81 47.00
N PHE A 28 -15.84 -25.63 46.46
CA PHE A 28 -14.56 -24.98 46.75
C PHE A 28 -14.78 -23.94 47.84
N SER A 29 -14.69 -24.42 49.07
CA SER A 29 -14.29 -23.60 50.20
C SER A 29 -12.79 -23.31 50.06
N THR A 30 -12.43 -22.04 49.96
CA THR A 30 -11.32 -21.44 50.73
C THR A 30 -11.31 -19.95 50.41
N SER A 31 -11.72 -19.19 51.42
CA SER A 31 -11.46 -17.76 51.58
C SER A 31 -9.98 -17.45 51.31
N ARG A 32 -9.69 -16.76 50.20
CA ARG A 32 -8.40 -16.08 50.03
C ARG A 32 -8.50 -14.69 50.67
N PRO A 33 -7.75 -14.38 51.74
CA PRO A 33 -7.61 -13.01 52.19
C PRO A 33 -6.79 -12.22 51.16
N LEU A 34 -7.35 -11.10 50.69
CA LEU A 34 -6.63 -10.06 49.97
C LEU A 34 -5.70 -9.35 50.95
N ALA A 35 -4.45 -9.80 51.03
CA ALA A 35 -3.38 -9.05 51.67
C ALA A 35 -2.51 -8.42 50.57
N VAL A 36 -2.98 -7.30 50.02
CA VAL A 36 -2.11 -6.37 49.28
C VAL A 36 -1.39 -5.54 50.33
N SER A 37 -0.25 -6.02 50.84
CA SER A 37 0.64 -5.20 51.64
C SER A 37 1.36 -4.23 50.70
N TYR A 38 0.76 -3.06 50.52
CA TYR A 38 1.37 -1.93 49.81
C TYR A 38 2.67 -1.56 50.53
N HIS A 39 3.82 -1.95 49.97
CA HIS A 39 5.12 -1.44 50.39
C HIS A 39 5.40 -0.18 49.58
N SER A 40 5.29 0.99 50.23
CA SER A 40 5.76 2.25 49.67
C SER A 40 7.29 2.18 49.57
N TYR A 41 7.81 2.00 48.36
CA TYR A 41 9.24 2.17 48.10
C TYR A 41 9.63 3.63 48.37
N THR A 42 10.61 3.85 49.25
CA THR A 42 11.31 5.12 49.35
C THR A 42 12.31 5.20 48.20
N LEU A 43 12.17 6.21 47.36
CA LEU A 43 13.14 6.53 46.30
C LEU A 43 14.52 6.76 46.93
N PRO A 44 15.59 6.14 46.40
CA PRO A 44 16.95 6.45 46.82
C PRO A 44 17.27 7.90 46.45
N THR A 45 17.32 8.78 47.44
CA THR A 45 17.88 10.13 47.32
C THR A 45 19.40 10.02 47.46
N HIS A 46 20.11 9.67 46.40
CA HIS A 46 21.54 9.91 46.38
C HIS A 46 22.08 10.23 44.99
N THR A 47 22.73 11.39 44.97
CA THR A 47 23.74 11.87 44.03
C THR A 47 23.33 12.11 42.59
N SER A 48 23.09 13.41 42.34
CA SER A 48 23.36 14.09 41.08
C SER A 48 24.51 13.43 40.32
N THR A 49 24.19 12.90 39.13
CA THR A 49 25.20 12.66 38.10
C THR A 49 25.92 13.98 37.83
N PRO A 50 27.27 14.01 37.79
CA PRO A 50 27.98 15.21 37.35
C PRO A 50 27.55 15.55 35.92
N PRO A 51 27.40 16.84 35.58
CA PRO A 51 27.14 17.25 34.20
C PRO A 51 28.26 16.73 33.29
N ARG A 52 27.88 16.38 32.07
CA ARG A 52 28.69 15.60 31.11
C ARG A 52 29.99 16.28 30.63
N ASN A 53 30.41 17.42 31.22
CA ASN A 53 31.42 18.33 30.69
C ASN A 53 32.38 18.95 31.73
N ASP A 54 32.49 18.43 32.97
CA ASP A 54 33.39 19.01 33.98
C ASP A 54 34.90 19.02 33.60
N ASP A 55 35.31 18.19 32.63
CA ASP A 55 36.71 18.08 32.18
C ASP A 55 37.00 18.75 30.81
N VAL A 56 36.06 19.54 30.28
CA VAL A 56 36.31 20.31 29.04
C VAL A 56 36.76 21.72 29.44
N PRO A 57 37.96 22.20 29.04
CA PRO A 57 38.32 23.58 29.29
C PRO A 57 37.28 24.49 28.61
N GLU A 58 36.71 25.44 29.36
CA GLU A 58 35.79 26.47 28.90
C GLU A 58 36.45 27.31 27.80
N THR A 59 36.39 26.81 26.58
CA THR A 59 36.58 27.61 25.37
C THR A 59 35.27 28.33 25.13
N SER A 60 35.12 29.45 25.85
CA SER A 60 34.01 30.36 25.68
C SER A 60 33.85 30.73 24.20
N ILE A 61 32.67 30.42 23.63
CA ILE A 61 32.23 30.84 22.28
C ILE A 61 32.01 32.38 22.21
N ALA A 62 32.29 33.12 23.28
CA ALA A 62 32.09 34.56 23.37
C ALA A 62 33.34 35.39 23.04
N GLN A 63 34.35 34.84 22.36
CA GLN A 63 35.28 35.69 21.60
C GLN A 63 34.72 35.88 20.19
N PRO A 64 34.53 37.13 19.73
CA PRO A 64 34.13 37.36 18.36
C PRO A 64 35.34 37.07 17.47
N ASP A 65 35.41 35.85 16.95
CA ASP A 65 36.25 35.60 15.79
C ASP A 65 35.84 36.59 14.70
N PRO A 66 36.76 37.41 14.16
CA PRO A 66 36.41 38.34 13.10
C PRO A 66 35.91 37.52 11.91
N LEU A 67 34.64 37.73 11.55
CA LEU A 67 33.98 37.10 10.41
C LEU A 67 34.92 37.13 9.19
N PRO A 68 35.14 36.01 8.49
CA PRO A 68 35.86 36.04 7.24
C PRO A 68 35.12 36.95 6.26
N LYS A 69 35.84 37.89 5.64
CA LYS A 69 35.30 38.79 4.63
C LYS A 69 34.66 37.96 3.53
N VAL A 70 33.34 38.10 3.40
CA VAL A 70 32.56 37.66 2.25
C VAL A 70 33.20 38.28 1.01
N HIS A 71 33.76 37.45 0.12
CA HIS A 71 33.85 37.58 -1.35
C HIS A 71 35.08 36.82 -1.87
N GLU A 72 34.98 35.50 -2.07
CA GLU A 72 35.85 34.79 -3.03
C GLU A 72 35.39 33.34 -3.30
N THR A 73 34.21 33.19 -3.93
CA THR A 73 33.83 31.95 -4.65
C THR A 73 33.02 32.27 -5.91
N ARG A 74 33.43 33.31 -6.66
CA ARG A 74 32.91 33.55 -8.01
C ARG A 74 33.99 33.17 -9.03
N PRO A 75 33.72 32.24 -9.97
CA PRO A 75 34.60 32.04 -11.13
C PRO A 75 34.81 33.36 -11.88
N PRO A 76 35.99 33.61 -12.47
CA PRO A 76 36.26 34.87 -13.16
C PRO A 76 35.24 35.09 -14.30
N PRO A 77 34.71 36.30 -14.50
CA PRO A 77 33.93 36.62 -15.67
C PRO A 77 34.77 36.42 -16.93
N GLN A 78 34.31 35.58 -17.85
CA GLN A 78 34.82 35.60 -19.22
C GLN A 78 34.60 36.99 -19.80
N GLN A 79 35.66 37.55 -20.39
CA GLN A 79 35.65 38.86 -21.03
C GLN A 79 34.56 38.93 -22.11
N PRO A 80 33.72 39.98 -22.14
CA PRO A 80 32.86 40.25 -23.29
C PRO A 80 33.72 40.73 -24.45
N GLN A 81 33.79 39.95 -25.53
CA GLN A 81 34.27 40.46 -26.81
C GLN A 81 33.17 41.34 -27.40
N HIS A 82 33.41 42.65 -27.39
CA HIS A 82 32.69 43.62 -28.21
C HIS A 82 33.10 43.44 -29.67
N PRO A 83 32.14 43.45 -30.59
CA PRO A 83 32.32 44.21 -31.83
C PRO A 83 31.36 45.41 -31.82
N GLN A 84 31.85 46.58 -32.22
CA GLN A 84 31.01 47.73 -32.58
C GLN A 84 31.14 48.06 -34.07
N PRO A 85 30.12 48.73 -34.65
CA PRO A 85 29.64 48.55 -36.03
C PRO A 85 30.15 49.64 -36.99
N PRO A 86 29.66 49.72 -38.26
CA PRO A 86 28.52 50.63 -38.49
C PRO A 86 27.56 50.36 -39.71
N LYS A 87 26.34 50.91 -39.55
CA LYS A 87 25.49 51.69 -40.52
C LYS A 87 24.36 51.06 -41.37
N GLN A 88 23.17 51.67 -41.16
CA GLN A 88 22.11 52.11 -42.12
C GLN A 88 21.14 51.03 -42.66
N GLN A 89 19.81 51.16 -42.78
CA GLN A 89 18.80 52.25 -42.89
C GLN A 89 17.41 51.65 -42.48
N GLU A 90 16.54 52.30 -41.70
CA GLU A 90 15.53 53.33 -42.02
C GLU A 90 14.15 52.82 -42.54
N ALA A 91 13.09 53.20 -41.79
CA ALA A 91 11.72 53.55 -42.20
C ALA A 91 10.56 52.50 -42.29
N ALA A 92 9.40 53.01 -41.79
CA ALA A 92 7.98 52.66 -42.01
C ALA A 92 7.38 51.46 -41.22
N THR A 93 6.46 51.68 -40.26
CA THR A 93 4.99 51.92 -40.42
C THR A 93 4.35 50.76 -41.19
N THR A 94 3.46 49.92 -40.65
CA THR A 94 2.03 50.19 -40.48
C THR A 94 1.35 49.04 -39.71
N THR A 95 0.42 49.42 -38.85
CA THR A 95 -0.65 48.65 -38.20
C THR A 95 -1.54 47.88 -39.19
N THR A 96 -2.32 46.91 -38.67
CA THR A 96 -3.75 46.61 -38.97
C THR A 96 -4.01 45.11 -39.26
N THR A 97 -4.60 44.44 -38.24
CA THR A 97 -5.83 43.60 -38.29
C THR A 97 -5.79 42.34 -39.17
N THR A 98 -6.20 41.13 -38.75
CA THR A 98 -7.54 40.78 -38.25
C THR A 98 -7.54 39.34 -37.72
N GLN A 99 -8.36 39.11 -36.69
CA GLN A 99 -8.72 37.79 -36.16
C GLN A 99 -9.79 37.11 -37.02
N ASN A 100 -9.97 35.81 -36.76
CA ASN A 100 -11.15 34.97 -37.07
C ASN A 100 -11.26 34.56 -38.56
N ASP A 101 -11.77 33.40 -38.97
CA ASP A 101 -12.86 32.56 -38.45
C ASP A 101 -12.77 31.13 -39.02
N VAL A 102 -13.57 30.21 -38.47
CA VAL A 102 -13.68 28.77 -38.82
C VAL A 102 -14.71 28.56 -39.99
N PRO A 103 -15.19 27.33 -40.32
CA PRO A 103 -14.99 26.60 -41.58
C PRO A 103 -16.22 26.57 -42.54
N ALA A 104 -16.05 26.12 -43.79
CA ALA A 104 -17.13 25.50 -44.56
C ALA A 104 -16.66 24.63 -45.75
N THR A 105 -17.13 23.38 -45.68
CA THR A 105 -17.38 22.29 -46.63
C THR A 105 -17.62 22.63 -48.11
N SER A 106 -17.14 21.76 -49.03
CA SER A 106 -17.83 21.20 -50.23
C SER A 106 -16.85 20.28 -51.00
N ALA A 107 -16.96 18.97 -50.87
CA ALA A 107 -17.58 18.05 -51.84
C ALA A 107 -16.78 17.79 -53.14
N SER A 108 -16.17 16.61 -53.24
CA SER A 108 -16.07 15.80 -54.47
C SER A 108 -15.70 14.35 -54.13
N ALA A 109 -16.53 13.43 -54.61
CA ALA A 109 -16.45 11.99 -54.40
C ALA A 109 -15.62 11.29 -55.52
N PRO A 110 -15.61 9.95 -55.66
CA PRO A 110 -14.46 9.12 -55.32
C PRO A 110 -13.81 8.47 -56.56
N LYS A 111 -12.48 8.31 -56.58
CA LYS A 111 -11.83 7.41 -57.54
C LYS A 111 -11.52 6.08 -56.87
N LEU A 112 -12.32 5.10 -57.27
CA LEU A 112 -12.06 3.66 -57.15
C LEU A 112 -10.73 3.35 -57.84
N ASN A 113 -9.76 2.84 -57.09
CA ASN A 113 -8.65 2.09 -57.67
C ASN A 113 -8.68 0.67 -57.09
N GLU A 114 -8.95 -0.23 -58.03
CA GLU A 114 -8.60 -1.64 -58.14
C GLU A 114 -8.04 -2.36 -56.90
N MET A 115 -8.76 -3.43 -56.57
CA MET A 115 -8.39 -4.51 -55.67
C MET A 115 -7.22 -5.30 -56.25
N GLU A 116 -6.01 -5.11 -55.73
CA GLU A 116 -4.98 -6.16 -55.78
C GLU A 116 -5.14 -7.08 -54.57
N ALA A 117 -5.58 -8.30 -54.87
CA ALA A 117 -5.84 -9.36 -53.91
C ALA A 117 -4.55 -9.79 -53.20
N GLN A 118 -4.30 -9.19 -52.03
CA GLN A 118 -3.27 -9.67 -51.10
C GLN A 118 -3.76 -10.96 -50.45
N LYS A 119 -3.26 -12.07 -51.00
CA LYS A 119 -3.31 -13.43 -50.45
C LYS A 119 -3.14 -13.40 -48.93
N PRO A 120 -4.07 -13.97 -48.13
CA PRO A 120 -3.95 -13.93 -46.68
C PRO A 120 -2.68 -14.67 -46.27
N LYS A 121 -1.72 -13.93 -45.71
CA LYS A 121 -0.54 -14.49 -45.04
C LYS A 121 -1.07 -15.42 -43.95
N ALA A 122 -0.69 -16.70 -44.04
CA ALA A 122 -1.09 -17.74 -43.09
C ALA A 122 -0.97 -17.24 -41.65
N ALA A 123 -2.07 -17.34 -40.91
CA ALA A 123 -2.15 -16.90 -39.52
C ALA A 123 -1.07 -17.62 -38.71
N ARG A 124 -0.14 -16.84 -38.13
CA ARG A 124 0.85 -17.37 -37.19
C ARG A 124 0.11 -18.01 -36.02
N PRO A 125 0.54 -19.18 -35.52
CA PRO A 125 -0.11 -19.80 -34.37
C PRO A 125 -0.06 -18.82 -33.19
N ARG A 126 -1.24 -18.51 -32.63
CA ARG A 126 -1.35 -17.63 -31.45
C ARG A 126 -0.55 -18.25 -30.32
N SER A 127 0.38 -17.49 -29.75
CA SER A 127 1.18 -17.98 -28.62
C SER A 127 0.24 -18.29 -27.44
N LYS A 128 0.44 -19.46 -26.83
CA LYS A 128 -0.33 -19.84 -25.64
C LYS A 128 0.06 -18.88 -24.51
N LEU A 129 -0.86 -17.98 -24.15
CA LEU A 129 -0.62 -16.99 -23.10
C LEU A 129 -0.32 -17.73 -21.79
N ARG A 130 0.78 -17.34 -21.13
CA ARG A 130 1.11 -17.88 -19.81
C ARG A 130 0.03 -17.41 -18.81
N PRO A 131 -0.37 -18.25 -17.85
CA PRO A 131 -1.28 -17.82 -16.80
C PRO A 131 -0.66 -16.64 -16.04
N ARG A 132 -1.46 -15.60 -15.77
CA ARG A 132 -1.02 -14.44 -14.98
C ARG A 132 -0.75 -14.92 -13.56
N LYS A 133 0.36 -14.46 -12.97
CA LYS A 133 0.65 -14.73 -11.56
C LYS A 133 -0.31 -13.91 -10.69
N ALA A 134 -0.69 -14.44 -9.54
CA ALA A 134 -1.42 -13.69 -8.53
C ALA A 134 -0.61 -12.46 -8.09
N ALA A 135 -1.29 -11.36 -7.77
CA ALA A 135 -0.64 -10.11 -7.37
C ALA A 135 0.17 -10.25 -6.07
N MET A 136 -0.34 -10.98 -5.07
CA MET A 136 0.38 -11.30 -3.84
C MET A 136 0.15 -12.74 -3.40
N LYS A 137 0.93 -13.23 -2.44
CA LYS A 137 0.76 -14.55 -1.80
C LYS A 137 0.32 -14.40 -0.35
N LEU A 138 -0.43 -15.36 0.16
CA LEU A 138 -0.85 -15.44 1.55
C LEU A 138 -0.18 -16.65 2.23
N THR A 139 0.30 -16.48 3.46
CA THR A 139 0.73 -17.60 4.30
C THR A 139 -0.48 -18.35 4.86
N PRO A 140 -0.36 -19.65 5.23
CA PRO A 140 -1.46 -20.39 5.83
C PRO A 140 -2.01 -19.70 7.09
N SER A 141 -1.16 -19.14 7.94
CA SER A 141 -1.57 -18.40 9.14
C SER A 141 -2.41 -17.16 8.80
N ALA A 142 -2.03 -16.42 7.75
CA ALA A 142 -2.82 -15.28 7.29
C ALA A 142 -4.18 -15.71 6.73
N VAL A 143 -4.24 -16.82 5.99
CA VAL A 143 -5.50 -17.37 5.46
C VAL A 143 -6.45 -17.75 6.60
N GLU A 144 -5.96 -18.43 7.63
CA GLU A 144 -6.77 -18.80 8.80
C GLU A 144 -7.38 -17.56 9.47
N GLN A 145 -6.56 -16.55 9.76
CA GLN A 145 -7.05 -15.32 10.37
C GLN A 145 -8.06 -14.59 9.49
N LEU A 146 -7.83 -14.52 8.18
CA LEU A 146 -8.77 -13.87 7.26
C LEU A 146 -10.11 -14.61 7.20
N ARG A 147 -10.12 -15.94 7.30
CA ARG A 147 -11.37 -16.71 7.39
C ARG A 147 -12.15 -16.33 8.65
N GLU A 148 -11.49 -16.26 9.80
CA GLU A 148 -12.12 -15.84 11.05
C GLU A 148 -12.69 -14.42 10.99
N LEU A 149 -11.99 -13.51 10.30
CA LEU A 149 -12.46 -12.14 10.09
C LEU A 149 -13.65 -12.07 9.11
N LEU A 150 -13.72 -12.95 8.12
CA LEU A 150 -14.82 -13.05 7.17
C LEU A 150 -16.07 -13.75 7.74
N ASP A 151 -15.89 -14.66 8.69
CA ASP A 151 -16.97 -15.40 9.36
C ASP A 151 -17.73 -14.56 10.41
N GLN A 152 -17.36 -13.29 10.61
CA GLN A 152 -18.06 -12.36 11.48
C GLN A 152 -19.49 -12.07 10.98
N PRO A 153 -20.44 -11.74 11.88
CA PRO A 153 -21.87 -11.59 11.54
C PRO A 153 -22.16 -10.51 10.49
N GLU A 154 -21.23 -9.59 10.27
CA GLU A 154 -21.26 -8.61 9.19
C GLU A 154 -20.11 -8.93 8.22
N PRO A 155 -20.35 -9.75 7.18
CA PRO A 155 -19.29 -10.18 6.27
C PRO A 155 -18.80 -8.99 5.44
N LYS A 156 -17.59 -8.51 5.75
CA LYS A 156 -16.91 -7.44 5.02
C LYS A 156 -15.69 -8.00 4.31
N LEU A 157 -15.48 -7.60 3.06
CA LEU A 157 -14.25 -7.91 2.34
C LEU A 157 -13.11 -7.10 2.92
N ILE A 158 -11.92 -7.69 2.97
CA ILE A 158 -10.72 -6.99 3.42
C ILE A 158 -9.99 -6.48 2.19
N LYS A 159 -9.73 -5.17 2.17
CA LYS A 159 -8.97 -4.48 1.14
C LYS A 159 -7.63 -4.03 1.68
N VAL A 160 -6.56 -4.39 0.97
CA VAL A 160 -5.19 -4.00 1.24
C VAL A 160 -4.85 -2.76 0.42
N GLY A 161 -4.47 -1.69 1.11
CA GLY A 161 -4.02 -0.44 0.53
C GLY A 161 -2.68 0.01 1.10
N VAL A 162 -2.19 1.14 0.60
CA VAL A 162 -1.05 1.86 1.17
C VAL A 162 -1.46 3.29 1.50
N ARG A 163 -0.92 3.84 2.59
CA ARG A 163 -1.12 5.22 3.02
C ARG A 163 0.23 5.87 3.30
N ASN A 164 0.37 7.16 3.03
CA ASN A 164 1.57 7.89 3.39
C ASN A 164 1.71 7.97 4.92
N ARG A 165 2.90 7.65 5.42
CA ARG A 165 3.29 7.75 6.83
C ARG A 165 4.72 8.31 6.91
N GLY A 166 4.94 9.25 7.84
CA GLY A 166 6.25 9.91 8.00
C GLY A 166 6.58 10.91 6.88
N CYS A 167 7.87 11.24 6.71
CA CYS A 167 8.33 12.25 5.74
C CYS A 167 8.13 11.86 4.27
N SER A 168 8.18 10.58 3.94
CA SER A 168 8.10 10.10 2.56
C SER A 168 7.74 8.61 2.45
N GLY A 169 7.42 7.95 3.57
CA GLY A 169 7.16 6.52 3.62
C GLY A 169 5.73 6.14 3.22
N LEU A 170 5.56 4.92 2.75
CA LEU A 170 4.29 4.25 2.60
C LEU A 170 4.11 3.26 3.75
N ALA A 171 2.89 3.10 4.23
CA ALA A 171 2.53 2.08 5.21
C ALA A 171 1.36 1.27 4.68
N TYR A 172 1.37 -0.03 4.93
CA TYR A 172 0.24 -0.90 4.59
C TYR A 172 -0.97 -0.54 5.45
N HIS A 173 -2.15 -0.61 4.85
CA HIS A 173 -3.41 -0.31 5.51
C HIS A 173 -4.46 -1.32 5.10
N LEU A 174 -5.19 -1.86 6.06
CA LEU A 174 -6.28 -2.81 5.85
C LEU A 174 -7.60 -2.09 6.10
N GLU A 175 -8.52 -2.20 5.16
CA GLU A 175 -9.84 -1.57 5.21
C GLU A 175 -10.93 -2.63 5.01
N TYR A 176 -12.00 -2.56 5.80
CA TYR A 176 -13.19 -3.38 5.60
C TYR A 176 -14.11 -2.71 4.57
N VAL A 177 -14.54 -3.45 3.57
CA VAL A 177 -15.34 -2.94 2.45
C VAL A 177 -16.46 -3.93 2.12
N ASP A 178 -17.67 -3.44 1.86
CA ASP A 178 -18.80 -4.30 1.53
C ASP A 178 -18.76 -4.81 0.07
N LYS A 179 -18.21 -4.00 -0.85
CA LYS A 179 -18.18 -4.27 -2.29
C LYS A 179 -16.82 -3.95 -2.90
N PRO A 180 -16.34 -4.73 -3.88
CA PRO A 180 -15.12 -4.41 -4.61
C PRO A 180 -15.27 -3.12 -5.42
N GLY A 181 -14.24 -2.28 -5.42
CA GLY A 181 -14.15 -1.12 -6.29
C GLY A 181 -13.90 -1.51 -7.75
N ALA A 182 -14.15 -0.58 -8.69
CA ALA A 182 -14.01 -0.84 -10.12
C ALA A 182 -12.58 -1.13 -10.58
N PHE A 183 -11.58 -0.66 -9.83
CA PHE A 183 -10.16 -0.80 -10.15
C PHE A 183 -9.42 -1.70 -9.16
N ASP A 184 -10.13 -2.33 -8.23
CA ASP A 184 -9.51 -3.19 -7.23
C ASP A 184 -9.21 -4.56 -7.85
N GLU A 185 -8.04 -5.10 -7.54
CA GLU A 185 -7.68 -6.46 -7.95
C GLU A 185 -8.12 -7.46 -6.88
N THR A 186 -8.88 -8.47 -7.28
CA THR A 186 -9.30 -9.55 -6.37
C THR A 186 -8.30 -10.69 -6.42
N VAL A 187 -7.72 -11.02 -5.27
CA VAL A 187 -6.86 -12.19 -5.09
C VAL A 187 -7.63 -13.24 -4.30
N GLU A 188 -7.81 -14.42 -4.92
CA GLU A 188 -8.45 -15.56 -4.28
C GLU A 188 -7.39 -16.64 -4.00
N GLN A 189 -7.21 -17.00 -2.73
CA GLN A 189 -6.31 -18.06 -2.29
C GLN A 189 -6.97 -18.86 -1.18
N ASP A 190 -6.94 -20.19 -1.33
CA ASP A 190 -7.48 -21.13 -0.34
C ASP A 190 -8.92 -20.81 0.11
N GLY A 191 -9.75 -20.34 -0.82
CA GLY A 191 -11.15 -19.98 -0.56
C GLY A 191 -11.38 -18.62 0.10
N VAL A 192 -10.31 -17.86 0.41
CA VAL A 192 -10.38 -16.50 0.94
C VAL A 192 -10.24 -15.50 -0.20
N LYS A 193 -11.03 -14.42 -0.15
CA LYS A 193 -10.96 -13.31 -1.12
C LYS A 193 -10.42 -12.07 -0.44
N VAL A 194 -9.36 -11.51 -1.02
CA VAL A 194 -8.74 -10.25 -0.58
C VAL A 194 -8.74 -9.28 -1.75
N LEU A 195 -9.05 -8.02 -1.48
CA LEU A 195 -9.03 -6.95 -2.45
C LEU A 195 -7.72 -6.16 -2.34
N ILE A 196 -7.20 -5.69 -3.46
CA ILE A 196 -6.03 -4.81 -3.52
C ILE A 196 -6.45 -3.49 -4.13
N ASP A 197 -6.17 -2.39 -3.44
CA ASP A 197 -6.38 -1.06 -4.00
C ASP A 197 -5.46 -0.85 -5.21
N SER A 198 -6.05 -0.36 -6.31
CA SER A 198 -5.36 0.11 -7.51
C SER A 198 -4.10 0.94 -7.26
N LYS A 199 -4.11 1.82 -6.24
CA LYS A 199 -2.95 2.67 -5.89
C LYS A 199 -1.81 1.89 -5.24
N ALA A 200 -2.17 0.84 -4.50
CA ALA A 200 -1.24 0.02 -3.73
C ALA A 200 -0.69 -1.16 -4.55
N LEU A 201 -1.35 -1.49 -5.66
CA LEU A 201 -1.04 -2.65 -6.48
C LEU A 201 0.45 -2.72 -6.84
N PHE A 202 1.01 -1.65 -7.40
CA PHE A 202 2.43 -1.62 -7.79
C PHE A 202 3.40 -1.78 -6.62
N SER A 203 3.04 -1.31 -5.43
CA SER A 203 3.87 -1.46 -4.24
C SER A 203 3.78 -2.86 -3.65
N ILE A 204 2.67 -3.57 -3.80
CA ILE A 204 2.39 -4.87 -3.15
C ILE A 204 2.71 -6.06 -4.09
N ILE A 205 2.84 -5.85 -5.40
CA ILE A 205 3.07 -6.95 -6.34
C ILE A 205 4.27 -7.81 -5.93
N GLY A 206 4.04 -9.12 -5.81
CA GLY A 206 5.06 -10.10 -5.44
C GLY A 206 5.34 -10.19 -3.95
N SER A 207 4.64 -9.44 -3.10
CA SER A 207 4.75 -9.57 -1.65
C SER A 207 4.04 -10.82 -1.14
N GLU A 208 4.43 -11.21 0.08
CA GLU A 208 3.79 -12.25 0.86
C GLU A 208 3.18 -11.64 2.13
N MET A 209 1.90 -11.90 2.36
CA MET A 209 1.18 -11.44 3.56
C MET A 209 1.17 -12.57 4.59
N ASP A 210 1.70 -12.26 5.76
CA ASP A 210 1.81 -13.15 6.91
C ASP A 210 1.00 -12.60 8.08
N TYR A 211 0.65 -13.47 9.03
CA TYR A 211 -0.04 -13.07 10.26
C TYR A 211 0.77 -13.57 11.46
N VAL A 212 1.16 -12.61 12.30
CA VAL A 212 2.03 -12.86 13.45
C VAL A 212 1.25 -12.53 14.72
N GLU A 213 1.13 -13.55 15.57
CA GLU A 213 0.54 -13.44 16.90
C GLU A 213 1.61 -13.54 17.97
N ASP A 214 1.89 -12.41 18.61
CA ASP A 214 2.69 -12.31 19.82
C ASP A 214 1.76 -12.23 21.04
N LYS A 215 2.30 -12.48 22.23
CA LYS A 215 1.54 -12.41 23.50
C LYS A 215 0.88 -11.06 23.76
N LEU A 216 1.38 -10.00 23.14
CA LEU A 216 0.92 -8.62 23.34
C LEU A 216 0.36 -7.98 22.05
N ASN A 217 0.65 -8.55 20.87
CA ASN A 217 0.35 -7.91 19.59
C ASN A 217 -0.11 -8.96 18.57
N GLN A 218 -1.11 -8.62 17.78
CA GLN A 218 -1.56 -9.39 16.63
C GLN A 218 -1.53 -8.46 15.42
N ARG A 219 -0.83 -8.84 14.36
CA ARG A 219 -0.69 -7.98 13.17
C ARG A 219 -0.41 -8.77 11.91
N PHE A 220 -0.83 -8.19 10.80
CA PHE A 220 -0.41 -8.63 9.48
C PHE A 220 0.98 -8.04 9.16
N VAL A 221 1.88 -8.90 8.70
CA VAL A 221 3.25 -8.55 8.31
C VAL A 221 3.42 -8.82 6.84
N PHE A 222 3.95 -7.86 6.10
CA PHE A 222 4.12 -7.96 4.66
C PHE A 222 5.61 -8.10 4.32
N LYS A 223 5.99 -9.21 3.69
CA LYS A 223 7.34 -9.46 3.19
C LYS A 223 7.38 -9.11 1.71
N ASN A 224 7.90 -7.93 1.39
CA ASN A 224 7.91 -7.41 0.02
C ASN A 224 9.35 -7.31 -0.53
N PRO A 225 9.69 -8.06 -1.58
CA PRO A 225 11.03 -8.06 -2.15
C PRO A 225 11.41 -6.75 -2.88
N ASN A 226 10.44 -5.85 -3.13
CA ASN A 226 10.68 -4.59 -3.83
C ASN A 226 11.03 -3.43 -2.87
N ILE A 227 11.00 -3.63 -1.55
CA ILE A 227 11.33 -2.58 -0.59
C ILE A 227 12.82 -2.22 -0.70
N LYS A 228 13.11 -0.94 -0.87
CA LYS A 228 14.47 -0.39 -0.87
C LYS A 228 14.95 -0.07 0.54
N GLU A 229 14.10 0.60 1.30
CA GLU A 229 14.42 1.08 2.65
C GLU A 229 13.18 0.95 3.55
N GLU A 230 13.41 0.58 4.81
CA GLU A 230 12.39 0.51 5.85
C GLU A 230 12.74 1.53 6.95
N CYS A 231 11.73 2.20 7.49
CA CYS A 231 11.91 3.14 8.59
C CYS A 231 12.41 2.39 9.83
N GLY A 232 13.25 3.02 10.66
CA GLY A 232 13.81 2.38 11.85
C GLY A 232 12.78 1.88 12.89
N CYS A 233 11.53 2.35 12.81
CA CYS A 233 10.42 1.83 13.61
C CYS A 233 9.65 0.67 12.97
N GLY A 234 9.91 0.33 11.70
CA GLY A 234 9.27 -0.77 10.97
C GLY A 234 7.81 -0.51 10.54
N GLU A 235 7.32 0.72 10.70
CA GLU A 235 5.91 1.04 10.38
C GLU A 235 5.72 1.55 8.94
N SER A 236 6.80 1.94 8.26
CA SER A 236 6.75 2.51 6.91
C SER A 236 7.95 2.09 6.08
N PHE A 237 7.77 2.06 4.76
CA PHE A 237 8.74 1.59 3.78
C PHE A 237 8.76 2.47 2.53
N MET A 238 9.84 2.36 1.76
CA MET A 238 10.04 3.00 0.47
C MET A 238 10.32 1.94 -0.61
N VAL A 239 9.65 2.06 -1.76
CA VAL A 239 9.73 1.13 -2.92
C VAL A 239 10.42 1.80 -4.10
#